data_AF-A0A969QZW5-F1
#
_entry.id   AF-A0A969QZW5-F1
#
_cell.length_a   1.000
_cell.length_b   1.000
_cell.length_c   1.000
_cell.angle_alpha   90.00
_cell.angle_beta   90.00
_cell.angle_gamma   90.00
#
_symmetry.space_group_name_H-M   'P 1'
#
loop_
_entity.id
_entity.type
_entity.pdbx_description
1 polymer ?
#
loop_
_entity_poly.entity_id
_entity_poly.type
_entity_poly.pdbx_seq_one_letter_code
_entity_poly.pdbx_strand_id
1 'polypeptide(L)'
;MSSAILGKPSKILSMFSPFIVLAGIIFLQSQEYKKSVQKLNDADYLAQEQEQAERVDWQQQTSHLDFDNLKADWTYLNFVQYFGNANARETIGYKLVPEYFETITTIDPRFTSAYLNLTIANSMYAGYPEKTIAFNGRSIKICRSQIRSGCFAVDFQRVR
;
A
#
# COMPACT_ATOMS: atom_id res chain seq x y z
N MET A 1 -51.35 36.39 -32.68
CA MET A 1 -50.85 35.03 -32.95
C MET A 1 -49.35 35.01 -32.69
N SER A 2 -48.90 34.09 -31.82
CA SER A 2 -47.54 33.53 -31.58
C SER A 2 -46.32 34.34 -32.06
N SER A 3 -45.41 34.80 -31.19
CA SER A 3 -44.19 34.09 -30.69
C SER A 3 -43.17 35.23 -30.38
N ALA A 4 -42.16 35.19 -29.51
CA ALA A 4 -41.43 34.14 -28.80
C ALA A 4 -40.83 34.78 -27.52
N ILE A 5 -40.89 34.04 -26.40
CA ILE A 5 -40.20 34.40 -25.15
C ILE A 5 -38.74 33.95 -25.30
N LEU A 6 -37.87 34.84 -25.79
CA LEU A 6 -36.43 34.62 -25.89
C LEU A 6 -35.74 35.09 -24.60
N GLY A 7 -36.00 34.39 -23.50
CA GLY A 7 -35.44 34.67 -22.18
C GLY A 7 -34.29 33.73 -21.80
N LYS A 8 -33.05 34.15 -22.09
CA LYS A 8 -31.77 33.73 -21.44
C LYS A 8 -31.42 32.22 -21.41
N PRO A 9 -30.72 31.69 -22.43
CA PRO A 9 -30.18 30.32 -22.41
C PRO A 9 -29.09 30.08 -21.34
N SER A 10 -28.49 31.13 -20.77
CA SER A 10 -27.39 31.00 -19.79
C SER A 10 -27.83 30.48 -18.41
N LYS A 11 -29.08 30.75 -17.98
CA LYS A 11 -29.58 30.27 -16.69
C LYS A 11 -29.91 28.77 -16.71
N ILE A 12 -30.36 28.27 -17.85
CA ILE A 12 -30.68 26.85 -18.06
C ILE A 12 -29.37 26.04 -18.05
N LEU A 13 -28.31 26.55 -18.69
CA LEU A 13 -26.99 25.89 -18.70
C LEU A 13 -26.35 25.79 -17.29
N SER A 14 -26.50 26.82 -16.45
CA SER A 14 -26.01 26.81 -15.07
C SER A 14 -26.70 25.75 -14.19
N MET A 15 -27.94 25.38 -14.50
CA MET A 15 -28.73 24.45 -13.69
C MET A 15 -28.32 22.99 -13.93
N PHE A 16 -27.76 22.68 -15.11
CA PHE A 16 -27.27 21.33 -15.47
C PHE A 16 -25.79 21.09 -15.13
N SER A 17 -25.02 22.15 -14.84
CA SER A 17 -23.62 22.06 -14.44
C SER A 17 -23.31 21.03 -13.33
N PRO A 18 -24.04 20.98 -12.19
CA PRO A 18 -23.73 20.00 -11.14
C PRO A 18 -23.98 18.56 -11.56
N PHE A 19 -24.95 18.30 -12.45
CA PHE A 19 -25.23 16.96 -12.96
C PHE A 19 -24.12 16.47 -13.91
N ILE A 20 -23.54 17.36 -14.70
CA ILE A 20 -22.43 17.04 -15.60
C ILE A 20 -21.18 16.67 -14.79
N VAL A 21 -20.89 17.42 -13.72
CA VAL A 21 -19.77 17.11 -12.81
C VAL A 21 -19.99 15.77 -12.11
N LEU A 22 -21.19 15.52 -11.60
CA LEU A 22 -21.52 14.26 -10.94
C LEU A 22 -21.40 13.06 -11.90
N ALA A 23 -21.88 13.20 -13.14
CA ALA A 23 -21.75 12.17 -14.17
C ALA A 23 -20.28 11.91 -14.54
N GLY A 24 -19.44 12.95 -14.61
CA GLY A 24 -18.00 12.82 -14.83
C GLY A 24 -17.29 12.06 -13.71
N ILE A 25 -17.64 12.34 -12.45
CA ILE A 25 -17.10 11.63 -11.29
C ILE A 25 -17.54 10.15 -11.32
N ILE A 26 -18.82 9.87 -11.59
CA ILE A 26 -19.34 8.49 -11.68
C ILE A 26 -18.64 7.73 -12.81
N PHE A 27 -18.41 8.37 -13.97
CA PHE A 27 -17.74 7.74 -15.10
C PHE A 27 -16.28 7.38 -14.78
N LEU A 28 -15.53 8.31 -14.18
CA LEU A 28 -14.14 8.07 -13.75
C LEU A 28 -14.06 6.95 -12.70
N GLN A 29 -14.94 6.98 -11.69
CA GLN A 29 -14.97 5.94 -10.67
C GLN A 29 -15.37 4.57 -11.23
N SER A 30 -16.28 4.54 -12.22
CA SER A 30 -16.70 3.28 -12.87
C SER A 30 -15.58 2.66 -13.71
N GLN A 31 -14.72 3.47 -14.32
CA GLN A 31 -13.59 2.96 -15.10
C GLN A 31 -12.56 2.27 -14.21
N GLU A 32 -12.28 2.85 -13.04
CA GLU A 32 -11.36 2.26 -12.05
C GLU A 32 -11.97 1.02 -11.40
N TYR A 33 -13.27 1.04 -11.11
CA TYR A 33 -14.01 -0.12 -10.59
C TYR A 33 -13.98 -1.30 -11.56
N LYS A 34 -14.13 -1.07 -12.87
CA LYS A 34 -14.03 -2.13 -13.87
C LYS A 34 -12.62 -2.71 -13.95
N LYS A 35 -11.58 -1.88 -13.86
CA LYS A 35 -10.19 -2.34 -13.82
C LYS A 35 -9.87 -3.15 -12.57
N SER A 36 -10.38 -2.74 -11.40
CA SER A 36 -10.16 -3.47 -10.15
C SER A 36 -10.90 -4.81 -10.14
N VAL A 37 -12.14 -4.85 -10.63
CA VAL A 37 -12.92 -6.09 -10.77
C VAL A 37 -12.31 -7.02 -11.84
N GLN A 38 -11.81 -6.47 -12.95
CA GLN A 38 -11.09 -7.25 -13.97
C GLN A 38 -9.79 -7.84 -13.41
N LYS A 39 -8.98 -7.07 -12.66
CA LYS A 39 -7.79 -7.59 -11.96
C LYS A 39 -8.09 -8.69 -10.95
N LEU A 40 -9.26 -8.64 -10.31
CA LEU A 40 -9.71 -9.70 -9.39
C LEU A 40 -10.16 -10.97 -10.14
N ASN A 41 -10.70 -10.84 -11.36
CA ASN A 41 -11.17 -11.96 -12.19
C ASN A 41 -10.07 -12.61 -13.03
N ASP A 42 -9.12 -11.82 -13.57
CA ASP A 42 -7.99 -12.28 -14.37
C ASP A 42 -6.75 -12.57 -13.51
N ALA A 43 -6.93 -13.10 -12.29
CA ALA A 43 -5.90 -13.24 -11.27
C ALA A 43 -4.74 -14.17 -11.68
N ASP A 44 -3.86 -13.68 -12.55
CA ASP A 44 -2.57 -14.25 -12.86
C ASP A 44 -1.62 -13.83 -11.74
N TYR A 45 -1.62 -14.61 -10.65
CA TYR A 45 -0.92 -14.30 -9.40
C TYR A 45 0.57 -14.00 -9.61
N LEU A 46 1.18 -14.58 -10.65
CA LEU A 46 2.56 -14.33 -11.05
C LEU A 46 2.77 -12.94 -11.66
N ALA A 47 1.84 -12.44 -12.45
CA ALA A 47 1.89 -11.07 -12.97
C ALA A 47 1.65 -10.05 -11.86
N GLN A 48 0.77 -10.37 -10.91
CA GLN A 48 0.54 -9.54 -9.73
C GLN A 48 1.76 -9.51 -8.81
N GLU A 49 2.48 -10.63 -8.68
CA GLU A 49 3.78 -10.73 -7.99
C GLU A 49 4.82 -9.84 -8.68
N GLN A 50 4.95 -9.89 -10.00
CA GLN A 50 5.88 -9.01 -10.73
C GLN A 50 5.56 -7.53 -10.53
N GLU A 51 4.29 -7.13 -10.64
CA GLU A 51 3.91 -5.75 -10.36
C GLU A 51 4.17 -5.35 -8.90
N GLN A 52 3.98 -6.27 -7.94
CA GLN A 52 4.23 -6.00 -6.52
C GLN A 52 5.72 -5.92 -6.24
N ALA A 53 6.53 -6.81 -6.79
CA ALA A 53 7.99 -6.80 -6.68
C ALA A 53 8.59 -5.54 -7.33
N GLU A 54 8.11 -5.16 -8.52
CA GLU A 54 8.52 -3.91 -9.16
C GLU A 54 8.10 -2.69 -8.34
N ARG A 55 6.90 -2.68 -7.76
CA ARG A 55 6.48 -1.59 -6.85
C ARG A 55 7.34 -1.52 -5.60
N VAL A 56 7.72 -2.66 -5.04
CA VAL A 56 8.62 -2.74 -3.88
C VAL A 56 10.02 -2.24 -4.24
N ASP A 57 10.57 -2.63 -5.39
CA ASP A 57 11.88 -2.17 -5.88
C ASP A 57 11.88 -0.66 -6.16
N TRP A 58 10.85 -0.14 -6.84
CA TRP A 58 10.66 1.31 -7.03
C TRP A 58 10.54 2.07 -5.72
N GLN A 59 9.87 1.48 -4.73
CA GLN A 59 9.82 2.02 -3.39
C GLN A 59 11.22 2.02 -2.77
N GLN A 60 12.01 0.96 -2.86
CA GLN A 60 13.37 0.95 -2.32
C GLN A 60 14.29 2.01 -2.96
N GLN A 61 14.08 2.36 -4.23
CA GLN A 61 14.91 3.32 -4.99
C GLN A 61 14.48 4.79 -4.86
N THR A 62 13.25 5.07 -4.41
CA THR A 62 12.78 6.46 -4.26
C THR A 62 13.40 7.11 -3.04
N SER A 63 14.00 8.29 -3.24
CA SER A 63 14.65 9.09 -2.20
C SER A 63 13.71 9.32 -1.01
N HIS A 64 14.26 9.22 0.20
CA HIS A 64 13.56 9.44 1.46
C HIS A 64 13.05 10.89 1.54
N LEU A 65 11.85 11.13 1.02
CA LEU A 65 10.99 12.19 1.54
C LEU A 65 10.53 11.69 2.91
N ASP A 66 10.51 12.53 3.94
CA ASP A 66 10.27 12.23 5.38
C ASP A 66 8.96 11.43 5.74
N PHE A 67 8.32 10.83 4.73
CA PHE A 67 7.14 9.97 4.74
C PHE A 67 7.48 8.47 4.74
N ASP A 68 8.67 8.07 5.18
CA ASP A 68 9.06 6.64 5.26
C ASP A 68 8.06 5.82 6.09
N ASN A 69 7.52 6.41 7.16
CA ASN A 69 6.46 5.83 7.97
C ASN A 69 5.22 5.42 7.15
N LEU A 70 4.73 6.31 6.28
CA LEU A 70 3.55 6.06 5.45
C LEU A 70 3.82 4.96 4.41
N LYS A 71 5.03 4.95 3.85
CA LYS A 71 5.47 3.94 2.90
C LYS A 71 5.60 2.56 3.57
N ALA A 72 6.09 2.51 4.80
CA ALA A 72 6.13 1.30 5.61
C ALA A 72 4.71 0.79 5.93
N ASP A 73 3.79 1.68 6.32
CA ASP A 73 2.39 1.32 6.57
C ASP A 73 1.70 0.75 5.32
N TRP A 74 1.94 1.36 4.16
CA TRP A 74 1.42 0.86 2.88
C TRP A 74 1.99 -0.51 2.51
N THR A 75 3.30 -0.69 2.69
CA THR A 75 3.98 -1.97 2.44
C THR A 75 3.46 -3.06 3.38
N TYR A 76 3.23 -2.72 4.65
CA TYR A 76 2.66 -3.62 5.64
C TYR A 76 1.21 -4.00 5.31
N LEU A 77 0.40 -3.05 4.82
CA LEU A 77 -0.95 -3.34 4.36
C LEU A 77 -0.96 -4.35 3.20
N ASN A 78 -0.05 -4.20 2.24
CA ASN A 78 0.10 -5.16 1.14
C ASN A 78 0.50 -6.55 1.65
N PHE A 79 1.41 -6.63 2.62
CA PHE A 79 1.75 -7.88 3.29
C PHE A 79 0.53 -8.54 3.94
N VAL A 80 -0.28 -7.79 4.69
CA VAL A 80 -1.48 -8.34 5.36
C VAL A 80 -2.48 -8.88 4.32
N GLN A 81 -2.69 -8.16 3.21
CA GLN A 81 -3.58 -8.62 2.14
C GLN A 81 -3.06 -9.89 1.46
N TYR A 82 -1.76 -9.92 1.14
CA TYR A 82 -1.11 -11.11 0.58
C TYR A 82 -1.22 -12.31 1.53
N PHE A 83 -0.87 -12.11 2.80
CA PHE A 83 -0.87 -13.17 3.81
C PHE A 83 -2.28 -13.69 4.12
N GLY A 84 -3.31 -12.84 4.00
CA GLY A 84 -4.71 -13.20 4.18
C GLY A 84 -5.36 -13.87 2.96
N ASN A 85 -4.78 -13.72 1.76
CA ASN A 85 -5.34 -14.29 0.53
C ASN A 85 -4.98 -15.77 0.39
N ALA A 86 -5.97 -16.65 0.52
CA ALA A 86 -5.79 -18.10 0.41
C ALA A 86 -5.30 -18.53 -0.98
N ASN A 87 -5.90 -18.01 -2.06
CA ASN A 87 -5.54 -18.38 -3.43
C ASN A 87 -4.11 -17.97 -3.80
N ALA A 88 -3.67 -16.80 -3.32
CA ALA A 88 -2.29 -16.36 -3.48
C ALA A 88 -1.32 -17.32 -2.76
N ARG A 89 -1.64 -17.73 -1.52
CA ARG A 89 -0.80 -18.69 -0.77
C ARG A 89 -0.76 -20.08 -1.41
N GLU A 90 -1.82 -20.52 -2.06
CA GLU A 90 -1.82 -21.80 -2.79
C GLU A 90 -0.93 -21.75 -4.03
N THR A 91 -0.82 -20.59 -4.67
CA THR A 91 -0.05 -20.44 -5.93
C THR A 91 1.43 -20.13 -5.69
N ILE A 92 1.72 -19.15 -4.81
CA ILE A 92 3.07 -18.60 -4.59
C ILE A 92 3.62 -18.89 -3.17
N GLY A 93 2.82 -19.52 -2.30
CA GLY A 93 3.26 -19.93 -0.97
C GLY A 93 3.58 -18.74 -0.07
N TYR A 94 4.64 -18.88 0.72
CA TYR A 94 5.14 -17.87 1.67
C TYR A 94 6.45 -17.21 1.20
N LYS A 95 6.77 -17.31 -0.10
CA LYS A 95 8.08 -16.91 -0.63
C LYS A 95 8.37 -15.41 -0.50
N LEU A 96 7.33 -14.56 -0.56
CA LEU A 96 7.45 -13.10 -0.47
C LEU A 96 7.58 -12.58 0.97
N VAL A 97 7.29 -13.40 1.98
CA VAL A 97 7.32 -12.97 3.39
C VAL A 97 8.67 -12.39 3.82
N PRO A 98 9.83 -13.00 3.50
CA PRO A 98 11.14 -12.42 3.81
C PRO A 98 11.39 -11.06 3.14
N GLU A 99 10.90 -10.87 1.90
CA GLU A 99 11.11 -9.65 1.12
C GLU A 99 10.29 -8.48 1.69
N TYR A 100 9.04 -8.74 2.06
CA TYR A 100 8.22 -7.78 2.81
C TYR A 100 8.86 -7.42 4.14
N PHE A 101 9.40 -8.41 4.85
CA PHE A 101 10.06 -8.17 6.13
C PHE A 101 11.29 -7.28 5.95
N GLU A 102 12.20 -7.62 5.04
CA GLU A 102 13.40 -6.83 4.78
C GLU A 102 13.07 -5.39 4.35
N THR A 103 12.11 -5.23 3.44
CA THR A 103 11.67 -3.92 2.95
C THR A 103 11.13 -3.06 4.09
N ILE A 104 10.20 -3.58 4.89
CA ILE A 104 9.61 -2.84 6.01
C ILE A 104 10.69 -2.49 7.05
N THR A 105 11.62 -3.41 7.34
CA THR A 105 12.70 -3.15 8.30
C THR A 105 13.69 -2.08 7.84
N THR A 106 13.88 -1.95 6.53
CA THR A 106 14.78 -0.96 5.93
C THR A 106 14.14 0.43 5.93
N ILE A 107 12.83 0.50 5.65
CA ILE A 107 12.09 1.77 5.59
C ILE A 107 11.79 2.30 7.00
N ASP A 108 11.23 1.47 7.89
CA ASP A 108 10.89 1.86 9.26
C ASP A 108 11.40 0.80 10.27
N PRO A 109 12.62 1.00 10.81
CA PRO A 109 13.19 0.14 11.84
C PRO A 109 12.41 0.15 13.16
N ARG A 110 11.51 1.13 13.37
CA ARG A 110 10.80 1.37 14.64
C ARG A 110 9.38 0.79 14.65
N PHE A 111 8.96 0.16 13.55
CA PHE A 111 7.59 -0.35 13.37
C PHE A 111 7.27 -1.63 14.19
N THR A 112 7.42 -1.57 15.51
CA THR A 112 7.32 -2.73 16.43
C THR A 112 6.09 -3.62 16.21
N SER A 113 4.93 -3.03 15.94
CA SER A 113 3.67 -3.75 15.67
C SER A 113 3.77 -4.67 14.44
N ALA A 114 4.40 -4.22 13.36
CA ALA A 114 4.58 -5.04 12.15
C ALA A 114 5.57 -6.18 12.39
N TYR A 115 6.63 -5.95 13.18
CA TYR A 115 7.68 -6.94 13.42
C TYR A 115 7.16 -8.20 14.10
N LEU A 116 6.17 -8.08 14.98
CA LEU A 116 5.55 -9.22 15.66
C LEU A 116 4.89 -10.17 14.65
N ASN A 117 4.06 -9.61 13.76
CA ASN A 117 3.36 -10.37 12.74
C ASN A 117 4.32 -10.91 11.67
N LEU A 118 5.30 -10.11 11.24
CA LEU A 118 6.32 -10.51 10.27
C LEU A 118 7.25 -11.60 10.81
N THR A 119 7.62 -11.53 12.10
CA THR A 119 8.44 -12.56 12.76
C THR A 119 7.72 -13.90 12.77
N ILE A 120 6.42 -13.92 13.12
CA ILE A 120 5.61 -15.14 13.11
C ILE A 120 5.45 -15.66 11.69
N ALA A 121 5.07 -14.79 10.74
CA ALA A 121 4.90 -15.15 9.33
C ALA A 121 6.20 -15.74 8.74
N ASN A 122 7.34 -15.11 8.99
CA ASN A 122 8.60 -15.50 8.38
C ASN A 122 9.22 -16.75 9.06
N SER A 123 9.12 -16.87 10.38
CA SER A 123 9.68 -18.02 11.10
C SER A 123 8.78 -19.25 11.06
N MET A 124 7.48 -19.10 11.38
CA MET A 124 6.57 -20.23 11.53
C MET A 124 5.95 -20.68 10.22
N TYR A 125 5.55 -19.74 9.35
CA TYR A 125 4.86 -20.08 8.11
C TYR A 125 5.83 -20.22 6.93
N ALA A 126 6.75 -19.28 6.76
CA ALA A 126 7.74 -19.33 5.68
C ALA A 126 8.94 -20.25 6.00
N GLY A 127 9.12 -20.67 7.26
CA GLY A 127 10.18 -21.59 7.66
C GLY A 127 11.59 -20.98 7.68
N TYR A 128 11.72 -19.66 7.83
CA TYR A 128 13.00 -18.94 7.83
C TYR A 128 13.36 -18.31 9.20
N PRO A 129 13.52 -19.10 10.28
CA PRO A 129 13.82 -18.56 11.62
C PRO A 129 15.19 -17.84 11.68
N GLU A 130 16.21 -18.34 10.97
CA GLU A 130 17.54 -17.74 10.95
C GLU A 130 17.53 -16.34 10.31
N LYS A 131 16.83 -16.20 9.16
CA LYS A 131 16.67 -14.89 8.50
C LYS A 131 15.90 -13.91 9.39
N THR A 132 14.87 -14.37 10.09
CA THR A 132 14.12 -13.56 11.05
C THR A 132 15.02 -13.00 12.15
N ILE A 133 15.90 -13.82 12.74
CA ILE A 133 16.85 -13.36 13.76
C ILE A 133 17.82 -12.34 13.16
N ALA A 134 18.30 -12.56 11.93
CA ALA A 134 19.17 -11.61 11.24
C ALA A 134 18.49 -10.26 11.00
N PHE A 135 17.24 -10.25 10.52
CA PHE A 135 16.46 -9.03 10.30
C PHE A 135 16.23 -8.27 11.61
N ASN A 136 15.79 -8.96 12.66
CA ASN A 136 15.60 -8.37 13.99
C ASN A 136 16.91 -7.83 14.58
N GLY A 137 18.02 -8.55 14.40
CA GLY A 137 19.33 -8.09 14.84
C GLY A 137 19.78 -6.81 14.12
N ARG A 138 19.50 -6.70 12.81
CA ARG A 138 19.81 -5.50 12.03
C ARG A 138 18.94 -4.31 12.46
N SER A 139 17.63 -4.50 12.60
CA SER A 139 16.73 -3.40 13.00
C SER A 139 17.07 -2.83 14.38
N ILE A 140 17.38 -3.69 15.36
CA ILE A 140 17.77 -3.26 16.71
C ILE A 140 19.08 -2.47 16.68
N LYS A 141 20.06 -2.86 15.84
CA LYS A 141 21.32 -2.11 15.69
C LYS A 141 21.09 -0.72 15.09
N ILE A 142 20.26 -0.62 14.05
CA ILE A 142 19.90 0.66 13.41
C ILE A 142 19.20 1.56 14.43
N CYS A 143 18.17 1.03 15.09
CA CYS A 143 17.40 1.76 16.09
C CYS A 143 18.28 2.25 17.26
N ARG A 144 19.20 1.40 17.76
CA ARG A 144 20.19 1.80 18.77
C ARG A 144 21.10 2.94 18.29
N SER A 145 21.59 2.89 17.06
CA SER A 145 22.43 3.94 16.48
C SER A 145 21.68 5.27 16.42
N GLN A 146 20.42 5.23 16.00
CA GLN A 146 19.55 6.39 15.84
C GLN A 146 19.13 7.03 17.17
N ILE A 147 18.88 6.20 18.20
CA ILE A 147 18.67 6.68 19.58
C ILE A 147 19.94 7.40 20.08
N ARG A 148 21.13 6.86 19.79
CA ARG A 148 22.41 7.43 20.25
C ARG A 148 22.78 8.73 19.53
N SER A 149 22.35 8.92 18.28
CA SER A 149 22.61 10.14 17.50
C SER A 149 21.65 11.30 17.81
N GLY A 150 20.68 11.12 18.72
CA GLY A 150 19.76 12.19 19.12
C GLY A 150 18.79 12.65 18.03
N CYS A 151 18.74 11.95 16.88
CA CYS A 151 17.80 12.21 15.80
C CYS A 151 16.42 11.65 16.19
N PHE A 152 15.72 12.37 17.05
CA PHE A 152 14.37 12.03 17.51
C PHE A 152 13.33 12.61 16.54
N ALA A 153 13.18 11.99 15.38
CA ALA A 153 12.00 12.19 14.55
C ALA A 153 10.92 11.17 14.97
N VAL A 154 9.87 11.72 15.57
CA VAL A 154 8.50 11.23 15.76
C VAL A 154 8.23 9.77 15.36
N ASP A 155 8.07 8.88 16.34
CA ASP A 155 6.85 8.07 16.46
C ASP A 155 6.87 7.25 17.75
N PHE A 156 6.09 7.67 18.75
CA PHE A 156 5.80 6.90 19.97
C PHE A 156 4.29 6.76 20.18
N GLN A 157 3.48 7.00 19.13
CA GLN A 157 2.00 6.96 19.25
C GLN A 157 1.28 6.04 18.26
N ARG A 158 1.98 5.19 17.50
CA ARG A 158 1.34 4.25 16.57
C ARG A 158 0.73 3.00 17.26
N VAL A 159 0.00 3.20 18.36
CA VAL A 159 -0.97 2.26 18.96
C VAL A 159 -2.10 3.09 19.58
N ARG A 160 -2.99 3.63 18.75
CA ARG A 160 -4.41 3.76 19.07
C ARG A 160 -5.24 3.81 17.79
#